data_AF-X6NW72-F1
#
_entry.id   AF-X6NW72-F1
#
_cell.length_a   1.000
_cell.length_b   1.000
_cell.length_c   1.000
_cell.angle_alpha   90.00
_cell.angle_beta   90.00
_cell.angle_gamma   90.00
#
_symmetry.space_group_name_H-M   'P 1'
#
loop_
_entity.id
_entity.type
_entity.pdbx_description
1 polymer ?
#
loop_
_entity_poly.entity_id
_entity_poly.type
_entity_poly.pdbx_seq_one_letter_code
_entity_poly.pdbx_strand_id
1 'polypeptide(L)'
;MEPQLKDHLTELEFIHNRVQMFEKLYARQQENYAKMAKPIRVTLDDGQCMEGVAFKTTPLDIVLKKSKELSKKAIVAKVDNELFDLTRPLEHDCKLEILTFDSDDGKQVFWHSSSHVLGECLERLFKGQLTVGPPLDPSQSLHNGGFYYDVDTSALGIDGNVSDHHYAAIEELIKTITKEKHPFYRVVLTKEEALEMFK
;
A
#
# COMPACT_ATOMS: atom_id res chain seq x y z
N MET A 1 -0.95 -25.79 27.25
CA MET A 1 -0.42 -25.34 25.95
C MET A 1 -1.55 -24.55 25.34
N GLU A 2 -1.43 -23.23 25.27
CA GLU A 2 -2.46 -22.41 24.62
C GLU A 2 -2.55 -22.81 23.14
N PRO A 3 -3.75 -22.78 22.55
CA PRO A 3 -3.92 -23.10 21.14
C PRO A 3 -3.10 -22.12 20.29
N GLN A 4 -2.31 -22.66 19.36
CA GLN A 4 -1.57 -21.86 18.39
C GLN A 4 -2.56 -21.04 17.56
N LEU A 5 -2.30 -19.73 17.40
CA LEU A 5 -3.12 -18.87 16.54
C LEU A 5 -3.14 -19.45 15.12
N LYS A 6 -4.33 -19.56 14.55
CA LYS A 6 -4.55 -20.09 13.21
C LYS A 6 -4.66 -18.92 12.23
N ASP A 7 -4.12 -19.08 11.04
CA ASP A 7 -4.38 -18.17 9.92
C ASP A 7 -5.76 -18.47 9.31
N HIS A 8 -6.63 -17.47 9.33
CA HIS A 8 -8.03 -17.58 8.92
C HIS A 8 -8.32 -17.04 7.52
N LEU A 9 -7.31 -16.69 6.72
CA LEU A 9 -7.51 -16.05 5.40
C LEU A 9 -8.61 -16.72 4.53
N THR A 10 -8.66 -18.05 4.49
CA THR A 10 -9.62 -18.81 3.68
C THR A 10 -11.05 -18.86 4.25
N GLU A 11 -11.23 -18.47 5.52
CA GLU A 11 -12.51 -18.42 6.22
C GLU A 11 -13.16 -17.03 6.18
N LEU A 12 -12.45 -16.00 5.68
CA LEU A 12 -12.92 -14.62 5.66
C LEU A 12 -13.68 -14.33 4.35
N GLU A 13 -14.97 -14.68 4.30
CA GLU A 13 -15.82 -14.49 3.11
C GLU A 13 -15.85 -13.04 2.59
N PHE A 14 -15.76 -12.05 3.49
CA PHE A 14 -15.74 -10.64 3.09
C PHE A 14 -14.53 -10.29 2.22
N ILE A 15 -13.38 -10.96 2.42
CA ILE A 15 -12.18 -10.74 1.60
C ILE A 15 -12.47 -11.17 0.17
N HIS A 16 -13.09 -12.33 -0.02
CA HIS A 16 -13.44 -12.84 -1.36
C HIS A 16 -14.35 -11.87 -2.11
N ASN A 17 -15.41 -11.39 -1.45
CA ASN A 17 -16.35 -10.43 -2.04
C ASN A 17 -15.67 -9.09 -2.38
N ARG A 18 -14.80 -8.58 -1.50
CA ARG A 18 -14.03 -7.36 -1.74
C ARG A 18 -13.06 -7.50 -2.91
N VAL A 19 -12.38 -8.64 -3.04
CA VAL A 19 -11.48 -8.90 -4.18
C VAL A 19 -12.25 -8.92 -5.49
N GLN A 20 -13.38 -9.63 -5.58
CA GLN A 20 -14.21 -9.65 -6.79
C GLN A 20 -14.68 -8.25 -7.19
N MET A 21 -15.12 -7.45 -6.22
CA MET A 21 -15.53 -6.08 -6.46
C MET A 21 -14.35 -5.21 -6.89
N PHE A 22 -13.20 -5.34 -6.23
CA PHE A 22 -11.96 -4.66 -6.59
C PHE A 22 -11.54 -4.98 -8.03
N GLU A 23 -11.50 -6.25 -8.43
CA GLU A 23 -11.10 -6.68 -9.77
C GLU A 23 -11.98 -6.03 -10.86
N LYS A 24 -13.30 -6.01 -10.65
CA LYS A 24 -14.25 -5.37 -11.56
C LYS A 24 -14.00 -3.86 -11.69
N LEU A 25 -13.80 -3.17 -10.56
CA LEU A 25 -13.60 -1.73 -10.52
C LEU A 25 -12.25 -1.33 -11.11
N TYR A 26 -11.22 -2.11 -10.80
CA TYR A 26 -9.89 -1.95 -11.35
C TYR A 26 -9.89 -2.16 -12.87
N ALA A 27 -10.55 -3.21 -13.38
CA ALA A 27 -10.69 -3.44 -14.82
C ALA A 27 -11.36 -2.25 -15.53
N ARG A 28 -12.47 -1.74 -14.99
CA ARG A 28 -13.14 -0.53 -15.50
C ARG A 28 -12.20 0.67 -15.52
N GLN A 29 -11.42 0.88 -14.47
CA GLN A 29 -10.44 1.97 -14.40
C GLN A 29 -9.36 1.81 -15.48
N GLN A 30 -8.82 0.60 -15.69
CA GLN A 30 -7.82 0.34 -16.72
C GLN A 30 -8.36 0.58 -18.14
N GLU A 31 -9.62 0.20 -18.40
CA GLU A 31 -10.28 0.50 -19.68
C GLU A 31 -10.42 2.01 -19.93
N ASN A 32 -10.74 2.78 -18.89
CA ASN A 32 -10.83 4.24 -18.99
C ASN A 32 -9.46 4.87 -19.23
N TYR A 33 -8.44 4.40 -18.51
CA TYR A 33 -7.05 4.82 -18.71
C TYR A 33 -6.58 4.58 -20.15
N ALA A 34 -6.85 3.40 -20.71
CA ALA A 34 -6.49 3.08 -22.08
C ALA A 34 -7.11 4.05 -23.11
N LYS A 35 -8.34 4.53 -22.88
CA LYS A 35 -9.03 5.49 -23.76
C LYS A 35 -8.47 6.91 -23.68
N MET A 36 -7.80 7.27 -22.58
CA MET A 36 -7.27 8.61 -22.32
C MET A 36 -5.77 8.74 -22.64
N ALA A 37 -5.16 7.66 -23.12
CA ALA A 37 -3.73 7.60 -23.40
C ALA A 37 -3.31 8.61 -24.47
N LYS A 38 -2.27 9.40 -24.17
CA LYS A 38 -1.67 10.39 -25.06
C LYS A 38 -0.20 10.59 -24.73
N PRO A 39 0.66 11.03 -25.67
CA PRO A 39 2.05 11.35 -25.36
C PRO A 39 2.17 12.42 -24.27
N ILE A 40 3.12 12.25 -23.36
CA ILE A 40 3.46 13.21 -22.30
C ILE A 40 4.98 13.33 -22.15
N ARG A 41 5.43 14.43 -21.55
CA ARG A 41 6.82 14.68 -21.16
C ARG A 41 6.95 14.71 -19.65
N VAL A 42 7.93 13.96 -19.15
CA VAL A 42 8.25 13.86 -17.72
C VAL A 42 9.60 14.53 -17.50
N THR A 43 9.62 15.61 -16.74
CA THR A 43 10.85 16.34 -16.40
C THR A 43 11.36 15.88 -15.04
N LEU A 44 12.61 15.46 -14.98
CA LEU A 44 13.24 14.99 -13.76
C LEU A 44 13.90 16.13 -12.98
N ASP A 45 14.26 15.84 -11.74
CA ASP A 45 15.00 16.70 -10.81
C ASP A 45 16.28 17.31 -11.37
N ASP A 46 17.04 16.54 -12.16
CA ASP A 46 18.25 16.98 -12.86
C ASP A 46 18.00 17.74 -14.17
N GLY A 47 16.73 18.02 -14.50
CA GLY A 47 16.31 18.69 -15.72
C GLY A 47 16.22 17.78 -16.94
N GLN A 48 16.56 16.49 -16.83
CA GLN A 48 16.39 15.54 -17.92
C GLN A 48 14.89 15.40 -18.25
N CYS A 49 14.55 15.48 -19.54
CA CYS A 49 13.19 15.21 -20.02
C CYS A 49 13.11 13.81 -20.63
N MET A 50 12.07 13.06 -20.26
CA MET A 50 11.78 11.73 -20.77
C MET A 50 10.37 11.67 -21.36
N GLU A 51 10.20 10.89 -22.42
CA GLU A 51 8.90 10.67 -23.03
C GLU A 51 8.13 9.55 -22.31
N GLY A 52 6.82 9.74 -22.20
CA GLY A 52 5.88 8.78 -21.65
C GLY A 52 4.54 8.82 -22.37
N VAL A 53 3.62 7.99 -21.90
CA VAL A 53 2.23 7.95 -22.36
C VAL A 53 1.34 8.10 -21.13
N ALA A 54 0.47 9.11 -21.12
CA ALA A 54 -0.50 9.34 -20.08
C ALA A 54 -1.33 8.08 -19.83
N PHE A 55 -1.68 7.84 -18.57
CA PHE A 55 -2.47 6.70 -18.11
C PHE A 55 -1.85 5.33 -18.44
N LYS A 56 -0.55 5.29 -18.79
CA LYS A 56 0.20 4.06 -19.05
C LYS A 56 1.59 4.05 -18.42
N THR A 57 2.37 5.11 -18.62
CA THR A 57 3.72 5.23 -18.06
C THR A 57 3.64 5.59 -16.59
N THR A 58 4.40 4.88 -15.75
CA THR A 58 4.46 5.08 -14.29
C THR A 58 5.78 5.74 -13.86
N PRO A 59 5.85 6.35 -12.67
CA PRO A 59 7.13 6.76 -12.08
C PRO A 59 8.18 5.64 -12.04
N LEU A 60 7.75 4.40 -11.74
CA LEU A 60 8.62 3.23 -11.70
C LEU A 60 9.25 2.95 -13.08
N ASP A 61 8.48 3.06 -14.16
CA ASP A 61 9.00 2.88 -15.53
C ASP A 61 10.08 3.91 -15.86
N ILE A 62 9.88 5.16 -15.42
CA ILE A 62 10.82 6.26 -15.66
C ILE A 62 12.11 6.04 -14.88
N VAL A 63 12.04 5.73 -13.59
CA VAL A 63 13.24 5.50 -12.76
C VAL A 63 13.99 4.23 -13.19
N LEU A 64 13.30 3.16 -13.61
CA LEU A 64 13.94 1.95 -14.14
C LEU A 64 14.79 2.23 -15.39
N LYS A 65 14.32 3.13 -16.26
CA LYS A 65 15.06 3.59 -17.44
C LYS A 65 16.24 4.50 -17.09
N LYS A 66 16.10 5.35 -16.06
CA LYS A 66 17.15 6.28 -15.61
C LYS A 66 18.27 5.57 -14.84
N SER A 67 17.92 4.78 -13.82
CA SER A 67 18.89 4.14 -12.93
C SER A 67 18.29 2.93 -12.24
N LYS A 68 18.81 1.73 -12.58
CA LYS A 68 18.46 0.48 -11.91
C LYS A 68 18.81 0.46 -10.42
N GLU A 69 19.80 1.23 -10.00
CA GLU A 69 20.17 1.32 -8.58
C GLU A 69 19.19 2.22 -7.82
N LEU A 70 18.77 3.34 -8.41
CA LEU A 70 17.75 4.20 -7.81
C LEU A 70 16.39 3.49 -7.76
N SER A 71 16.01 2.76 -8.81
CA SER A 71 14.72 2.04 -8.84
C SER A 71 14.59 1.00 -7.73
N LYS A 72 15.70 0.40 -7.26
CA LYS A 72 15.71 -0.54 -6.13
C LYS A 72 15.51 0.15 -4.78
N LYS A 73 15.80 1.46 -4.70
CA LYS A 73 15.70 2.27 -3.47
C LYS A 73 14.47 3.17 -3.45
N ALA A 74 13.75 3.27 -4.57
CA ALA A 74 12.56 4.09 -4.71
C ALA A 74 11.46 3.57 -3.78
N ILE A 75 10.86 4.47 -2.98
CA ILE A 75 9.74 4.17 -2.10
C ILE A 75 8.46 4.82 -2.61
N VAL A 76 8.54 6.09 -2.99
CA VAL A 76 7.42 6.89 -3.48
C VAL A 76 7.94 7.92 -4.48
N ALA A 77 7.07 8.47 -5.31
CA ALA A 77 7.38 9.60 -6.18
C ALA A 77 6.73 10.88 -5.68
N LYS A 78 7.25 12.02 -6.14
CA LYS A 78 6.53 13.29 -6.18
C LYS A 78 6.26 13.66 -7.62
N VAL A 79 4.99 13.91 -7.94
CA VAL A 79 4.54 14.40 -9.23
C VAL A 79 3.99 15.80 -9.00
N ASP A 80 4.64 16.80 -9.59
CA ASP A 80 4.29 18.22 -9.40
C ASP A 80 4.21 18.64 -7.91
N ASN A 81 5.16 18.13 -7.11
CA ASN A 81 5.29 18.30 -5.65
C ASN A 81 4.24 17.58 -4.79
N GLU A 82 3.37 16.75 -5.38
CA GLU A 82 2.42 15.91 -4.64
C GLU A 82 2.88 14.45 -4.58
N LEU A 83 2.67 13.78 -3.44
CA LEU A 83 3.03 12.37 -3.29
C LEU A 83 2.24 11.47 -4.26
N PHE A 84 2.95 10.53 -4.87
CA PHE A 84 2.45 9.74 -5.97
C PHE A 84 3.01 8.32 -5.93
N ASP A 85 2.14 7.31 -6.05
CA ASP A 85 2.55 5.91 -6.00
C ASP A 85 3.45 5.56 -7.19
N LEU A 86 4.48 4.75 -6.96
CA LEU A 86 5.44 4.40 -8.01
C LEU A 86 4.80 3.67 -9.21
N THR A 87 3.73 2.92 -8.97
CA THR A 87 3.01 2.13 -9.97
C THR A 87 1.76 2.84 -10.50
N ARG A 88 1.40 4.02 -9.98
CA ARG A 88 0.28 4.81 -10.50
C ARG A 88 0.68 5.39 -11.86
N PRO A 89 -0.16 5.28 -12.91
CA PRO A 89 0.14 5.91 -14.19
C PRO A 89 0.13 7.44 -14.12
N LEU A 90 1.10 8.08 -14.77
CA LEU A 90 1.18 9.54 -14.93
C LEU A 90 0.07 10.04 -15.87
N GLU A 91 -0.51 11.20 -15.60
CA GLU A 91 -1.74 11.65 -16.28
C GLU A 91 -1.48 12.78 -17.29
N HIS A 92 -0.39 13.52 -17.13
CA HIS A 92 -0.06 14.74 -17.88
C HIS A 92 1.46 15.00 -17.90
N ASP A 93 1.87 16.00 -18.66
CA ASP A 93 3.24 16.55 -18.61
C ASP A 93 3.53 17.00 -17.17
N CYS A 94 4.56 16.47 -16.53
CA CYS A 94 4.78 16.70 -15.09
C CYS A 94 6.26 16.73 -14.72
N LYS A 95 6.54 17.29 -13.54
CA LYS A 95 7.82 17.14 -12.86
C LYS A 95 7.79 15.91 -11.97
N LEU A 96 8.81 15.07 -12.08
CA LEU A 96 8.94 13.84 -11.33
C LEU A 96 10.21 13.86 -10.47
N GLU A 97 10.03 13.63 -9.19
CA GLU A 97 11.09 13.37 -8.21
C GLU A 97 10.88 11.98 -7.60
N ILE A 98 11.97 11.23 -7.40
CA ILE A 98 11.92 9.91 -6.77
C ILE A 98 12.45 10.02 -5.36
N LEU A 99 11.62 9.61 -4.40
CA LEU A 99 11.95 9.64 -2.99
C LEU A 99 12.36 8.25 -2.51
N THR A 100 13.49 8.20 -1.80
CA THR A 100 13.98 7.01 -1.11
C THR A 100 13.60 7.05 0.36
N PHE A 101 13.91 5.97 1.08
CA PHE A 101 13.75 5.91 2.53
C PHE A 101 14.53 6.97 3.31
N ASP A 102 15.50 7.67 2.70
CA ASP A 102 16.25 8.71 3.38
C ASP A 102 15.44 10.01 3.55
N SER A 103 14.42 10.21 2.70
CA SER A 103 13.51 11.34 2.76
C SER A 103 12.41 11.15 3.81
N ASP A 104 11.94 12.24 4.41
CA ASP A 104 10.89 12.18 5.44
C ASP A 104 9.58 11.62 4.88
N ASP A 105 9.15 12.08 3.70
CA ASP A 105 7.97 11.54 3.01
C ASP A 105 8.15 10.05 2.65
N GLY A 106 9.35 9.66 2.22
CA GLY A 106 9.68 8.25 1.94
C GLY A 106 9.54 7.37 3.19
N LYS A 107 10.01 7.84 4.35
CA LYS A 107 9.81 7.12 5.63
C LYS A 107 8.35 7.04 6.01
N GLN A 108 7.61 8.15 5.90
CA GLN A 108 6.18 8.16 6.23
C GLN A 108 5.38 7.19 5.37
N VAL A 109 5.61 7.17 4.06
CA VAL A 109 4.95 6.23 3.15
C VAL A 109 5.36 4.79 3.45
N PHE A 110 6.65 4.53 3.68
CA PHE A 110 7.13 3.19 4.05
C PHE A 110 6.45 2.66 5.32
N TRP A 111 6.36 3.49 6.36
CA TRP A 111 5.72 3.11 7.61
C TRP A 111 4.20 2.97 7.46
N HIS A 112 3.55 3.78 6.64
CA HIS A 112 2.13 3.62 6.32
C HIS A 112 1.87 2.31 5.56
N SER A 113 2.70 1.95 4.58
CA SER A 113 2.58 0.65 3.92
C SER A 113 2.83 -0.52 4.88
N SER A 114 3.76 -0.35 5.81
CA SER A 114 4.06 -1.36 6.84
C SER A 114 2.91 -1.58 7.81
N SER A 115 2.14 -0.52 8.13
CA SER A 115 0.93 -0.67 8.94
C SER A 115 -0.10 -1.54 8.23
N HIS A 116 -0.35 -1.36 6.93
CA HIS A 116 -1.28 -2.22 6.19
C HIS A 116 -0.88 -3.70 6.20
N VAL A 117 0.41 -4.01 6.15
CA VAL A 117 0.90 -5.40 6.30
C VAL A 117 0.59 -5.96 7.69
N LEU A 118 0.75 -5.16 8.74
CA LEU A 118 0.34 -5.54 10.09
C LEU A 118 -1.18 -5.68 10.21
N GLY A 119 -1.95 -4.78 9.60
CA GLY A 119 -3.41 -4.87 9.54
C GLY A 119 -3.88 -6.18 8.93
N GLU A 120 -3.36 -6.56 7.77
CA GLU A 120 -3.67 -7.85 7.13
C GLU A 120 -3.34 -9.03 8.05
N CYS A 121 -2.19 -8.99 8.73
CA CYS A 121 -1.80 -10.00 9.71
C CYS A 121 -2.81 -10.11 10.86
N LEU A 122 -3.26 -8.97 11.40
CA LEU A 122 -4.22 -8.93 12.49
C LEU A 122 -5.61 -9.42 12.08
N GLU A 123 -6.09 -9.07 10.88
CA GLU A 123 -7.33 -9.65 10.32
C GLU A 123 -7.22 -11.17 10.18
N ARG A 124 -6.08 -11.68 9.71
CA ARG A 124 -5.88 -13.11 9.48
C ARG A 124 -5.76 -13.93 10.76
N LEU A 125 -5.06 -13.42 11.79
CA LEU A 125 -4.85 -14.15 13.04
C LEU A 125 -6.02 -13.99 14.02
N PHE A 126 -6.59 -12.79 14.10
CA PHE A 126 -7.58 -12.47 15.13
C PHE A 126 -9.01 -12.35 14.58
N LYS A 127 -9.17 -12.42 13.26
CA LYS A 127 -10.41 -12.04 12.57
C LYS A 127 -10.86 -10.62 12.96
N GLY A 128 -9.93 -9.77 13.40
CA GLY A 128 -10.27 -8.48 13.98
C GLY A 128 -10.76 -7.48 12.93
N GLN A 129 -11.54 -6.49 13.35
CA GLN A 129 -11.95 -5.39 12.50
C GLN A 129 -10.91 -4.27 12.59
N LEU A 130 -10.32 -3.93 11.45
CA LEU A 130 -9.31 -2.87 11.35
C LEU A 130 -9.93 -1.48 11.51
N THR A 131 -9.21 -0.57 12.18
CA THR A 131 -9.65 0.81 12.36
C THR A 131 -8.60 1.81 11.87
N VAL A 132 -7.57 2.09 12.68
CA VAL A 132 -6.61 3.17 12.44
C VAL A 132 -5.19 2.61 12.41
N GLY A 133 -4.48 2.82 11.31
CA GLY A 133 -3.11 2.34 11.12
C GLY A 133 -2.16 3.38 10.54
N PRO A 134 -1.82 4.46 11.26
CA PRO A 134 -1.00 5.52 10.73
C PRO A 134 0.50 5.20 10.92
N PRO A 135 1.37 5.78 10.09
CA PRO A 135 2.77 5.92 10.44
C PRO A 135 2.90 6.83 11.66
N LEU A 136 3.88 6.55 12.50
CA LEU A 136 4.24 7.40 13.62
C LEU A 136 5.22 8.48 13.16
N ASP A 137 4.93 9.71 13.54
CA ASP A 137 5.86 10.83 13.38
C ASP A 137 7.17 10.51 14.13
N PRO A 138 8.35 10.64 13.50
CA PRO A 138 9.63 10.47 14.17
C PRO A 138 9.81 11.34 15.43
N SER A 139 9.11 12.48 15.51
CA SER A 139 9.08 13.34 16.70
C SER A 139 8.19 12.82 17.83
N GLN A 140 7.30 11.87 17.53
CA GLN A 140 6.34 11.26 18.47
C GLN A 140 6.70 9.81 18.85
N SER A 141 7.64 9.16 18.14
CA SER A 141 8.05 7.78 18.36
C SER A 141 9.50 7.66 18.82
N LEU A 142 9.74 6.75 19.78
CA LEU A 142 11.08 6.32 20.19
C LEU A 142 11.83 5.74 18.98
N HIS A 143 12.89 6.41 18.53
CA HIS A 143 13.90 5.90 17.57
C HIS A 143 13.48 5.76 16.09
N ASN A 144 13.53 6.88 15.35
CA ASN A 144 13.53 6.93 13.86
C ASN A 144 12.19 6.66 13.14
N GLY A 145 11.06 6.78 13.85
CA GLY A 145 9.72 6.56 13.30
C GLY A 145 9.12 5.23 13.74
N GLY A 146 8.11 4.75 13.02
CA GLY A 146 7.39 3.52 13.34
C GLY A 146 5.96 3.55 12.81
N PHE A 147 5.15 2.58 13.21
CA PHE A 147 3.73 2.53 12.89
C PHE A 147 2.99 1.71 13.94
N TYR A 148 1.67 1.86 13.99
CA TYR A 148 0.80 0.97 14.75
C TYR A 148 -0.44 0.63 13.92
N TYR A 149 -1.24 -0.31 14.41
CA TYR A 149 -2.57 -0.58 13.88
C TYR A 149 -3.53 -0.93 15.01
N ASP A 150 -4.65 -0.22 15.07
CA ASP A 150 -5.75 -0.48 15.98
C ASP A 150 -6.69 -1.52 15.39
N VAL A 151 -6.95 -2.58 16.16
CA VAL A 151 -7.82 -3.70 15.77
C VAL A 151 -8.85 -3.96 16.86
N ASP A 152 -10.12 -4.09 16.47
CA ASP A 152 -11.18 -4.56 17.35
C ASP A 152 -11.30 -6.09 17.26
N THR A 153 -10.94 -6.78 18.35
CA THR A 153 -11.03 -8.24 18.47
C THR A 153 -12.32 -8.72 19.13
N SER A 154 -13.18 -7.79 19.58
CA SER A 154 -14.40 -8.12 20.34
C SER A 154 -15.45 -8.86 19.53
N ALA A 155 -15.44 -8.68 18.20
CA ALA A 155 -16.45 -9.23 17.32
C ALA A 155 -16.41 -10.77 17.20
N LEU A 156 -15.29 -11.45 17.49
CA LEU A 156 -15.09 -12.84 17.04
C LEU A 156 -14.50 -13.84 18.06
N GLY A 157 -14.74 -13.63 19.36
CA GLY A 157 -14.70 -14.71 20.36
C GLY A 157 -13.32 -15.28 20.70
N ILE A 158 -12.24 -14.57 20.35
CA ILE A 158 -10.93 -14.80 20.95
C ILE A 158 -10.95 -14.09 22.30
N ASP A 159 -10.97 -14.86 23.39
CA ASP A 159 -10.77 -14.34 24.74
C ASP A 159 -9.36 -13.74 24.84
N GLY A 160 -9.22 -12.45 24.56
CA GLY A 160 -8.00 -11.72 24.89
C GLY A 160 -7.66 -10.54 23.99
N ASN A 161 -7.10 -9.51 24.63
CA ASN A 161 -6.37 -8.44 23.97
C ASN A 161 -5.12 -9.02 23.27
N VAL A 162 -4.64 -8.32 22.24
CA VAL A 162 -3.30 -8.59 21.70
C VAL A 162 -2.28 -8.39 22.83
N SER A 163 -1.41 -9.38 23.03
CA SER A 163 -0.36 -9.37 24.06
C SER A 163 0.95 -9.88 23.50
N ASP A 164 2.03 -9.73 24.28
CA ASP A 164 3.39 -10.14 23.91
C ASP A 164 3.49 -11.64 23.56
N HIS A 165 2.58 -12.47 24.08
CA HIS A 165 2.50 -13.90 23.75
C HIS A 165 2.20 -14.16 22.26
N HIS A 166 1.57 -13.21 21.57
CA HIS A 166 1.21 -13.34 20.16
C HIS A 166 2.30 -12.85 19.20
N TYR A 167 3.35 -12.18 19.70
CA TYR A 167 4.34 -11.52 18.84
C TYR A 167 5.05 -12.51 17.90
N ALA A 168 5.38 -13.70 18.38
CA ALA A 168 6.02 -14.73 17.56
C ALA A 168 5.15 -15.14 16.35
N ALA A 169 3.85 -15.32 16.55
CA ALA A 169 2.91 -15.68 15.50
C ALA A 169 2.70 -14.52 14.51
N ILE A 170 2.59 -13.29 15.01
CA ILE A 170 2.46 -12.08 14.20
C ILE A 170 3.69 -11.90 13.31
N GLU A 171 4.90 -12.03 13.86
CA GLU A 171 6.14 -11.94 13.09
C GLU A 171 6.27 -13.02 12.01
N GLU A 172 5.87 -14.26 12.32
CA GLU A 172 5.89 -15.37 11.37
C GLU A 172 4.95 -15.11 10.19
N LEU A 173 3.74 -14.62 10.48
CA LEU A 173 2.77 -14.32 9.43
C LEU A 173 3.19 -13.10 8.60
N ILE A 174 3.70 -12.03 9.20
CA ILE A 174 4.24 -10.87 8.46
C ILE A 174 5.37 -11.30 7.52
N LYS A 175 6.27 -12.19 7.96
CA LYS A 175 7.32 -12.75 7.09
C LYS A 175 6.73 -13.54 5.92
N THR A 176 5.61 -14.21 6.14
CA THR A 176 4.88 -14.93 5.08
C THR A 176 4.25 -13.95 4.09
N ILE A 177 3.46 -12.99 4.56
CA ILE A 177 2.82 -11.94 3.75
C ILE A 177 3.87 -11.20 2.89
N THR A 178 4.99 -10.80 3.50
CA THR A 178 6.07 -10.08 2.79
C THR A 178 6.70 -10.93 1.68
N LYS A 179 6.81 -12.26 1.87
CA LYS A 179 7.36 -13.17 0.86
C LYS A 179 6.41 -13.41 -0.32
N GLU A 180 5.12 -13.21 -0.14
CA GLU A 180 4.11 -13.33 -1.20
C GLU A 180 4.25 -12.21 -2.25
N LYS A 181 4.89 -11.08 -1.88
CA LYS A 181 5.20 -9.96 -2.78
C LYS A 181 3.97 -9.40 -3.50
N HIS A 182 2.87 -9.29 -2.76
CA HIS A 182 1.66 -8.67 -3.29
C HIS A 182 1.95 -7.23 -3.73
N PRO A 183 1.57 -6.86 -4.96
CA PRO A 183 1.65 -5.48 -5.40
C PRO A 183 0.59 -4.62 -4.70
N PHE A 184 0.94 -3.38 -4.39
CA PHE A 184 -0.05 -2.37 -4.00
C PHE A 184 -0.74 -1.86 -5.26
N TYR A 185 -2.07 -1.98 -5.29
CA TYR A 185 -2.91 -1.43 -6.35
C TYR A 185 -3.79 -0.30 -5.83
N ARG A 186 -4.04 0.67 -6.72
CA ARG A 186 -4.92 1.80 -6.46
C ARG A 186 -6.13 1.75 -7.36
N VAL A 187 -7.31 1.84 -6.76
CA VAL A 187 -8.58 2.06 -7.47
C VAL A 187 -9.28 3.29 -6.90
N VAL A 188 -9.80 4.15 -7.76
CA VAL A 188 -10.61 5.31 -7.37
C VAL A 188 -12.07 4.86 -7.37
N LEU A 189 -12.74 5.05 -6.23
CA LEU A 189 -14.12 4.62 -6.00
C LEU A 189 -15.04 5.81 -5.83
N THR A 190 -16.31 5.65 -6.22
CA THR A 190 -17.35 6.55 -5.70
C THR A 190 -17.65 6.22 -4.23
N LYS A 191 -18.34 7.12 -3.54
CA LYS A 191 -18.76 6.90 -2.16
C LYS A 191 -19.65 5.66 -2.04
N GLU A 192 -20.56 5.47 -2.98
CA GLU A 192 -21.50 4.34 -3.02
C GLU A 192 -20.76 3.01 -3.24
N GLU A 193 -19.76 2.99 -4.11
CA GLU A 193 -18.91 1.81 -4.33
C GLU A 193 -18.09 1.46 -3.08
N ALA A 194 -17.54 2.47 -2.39
CA ALA A 194 -16.84 2.25 -1.13
C ALA A 194 -17.78 1.70 -0.05
N LEU A 195 -18.98 2.27 0.09
CA LEU A 195 -19.98 1.78 1.05
C LEU A 195 -20.41 0.34 0.75
N GLU A 196 -20.53 -0.05 -0.51
CA GLU A 196 -20.85 -1.42 -0.91
C GLU A 196 -19.70 -2.39 -0.60
N MET A 197 -18.45 -2.00 -0.88
CA MET A 197 -17.27 -2.84 -0.67
C MET A 197 -17.02 -3.15 0.82
N PHE A 198 -17.34 -2.20 1.70
CA PHE A 198 -17.09 -2.29 3.14
C PHE A 198 -18.37 -2.50 3.96
N LYS A 199 -19.41 -3.09 3.36
CA LYS A 199 -20.58 -3.57 4.11
C LYS A 199 -20.24 -4.66 5.12
#